data_AF-A0A2B7X7P7-F1
#
_entry.id   AF-A0A2B7X7P7-F1
#
_cell.length_a   1.000
_cell.length_b   1.000
_cell.length_c   1.000
_cell.angle_alpha   90.00
_cell.angle_beta   90.00
_cell.angle_gamma   90.00
#
_symmetry.space_group_name_H-M   'P 1'
#
loop_
_entity.id
_entity.type
_entity.pdbx_description
1 polymer ?
#
loop_
_entity_poly.entity_id
_entity_poly.type
_entity_poly.pdbx_seq_one_letter_code
_entity_poly.pdbx_strand_id
1 'polypeptide(L)'
;MDALNANEQRELASRMEKKQMKEFMTVQKLSPIPIQSSSTPSVYSNIVQRCFEDCVSDFTTKSLISREQGCVNRCFDKFMKGSERINQRFQEQNAQMMQSGGMGGGK
;
A
#
# COMPACT_ATOMS: atom_id res chain seq x y z
N MET A 1 12.49 12.14 -30.91
CA MET A 1 12.89 12.04 -29.49
C MET A 1 13.02 13.46 -29.01
N ASP A 2 11.87 14.11 -28.83
CA ASP A 2 11.77 15.51 -28.48
C ASP A 2 12.15 15.68 -27.02
N ALA A 3 13.32 16.26 -26.80
CA ALA A 3 13.82 16.61 -25.48
C ALA A 3 12.86 17.63 -24.86
N LEU A 4 12.29 17.28 -23.70
CA LEU A 4 11.38 18.16 -22.97
C LEU A 4 12.07 19.51 -22.71
N ASN A 5 11.35 20.60 -22.96
CA ASN A 5 11.83 21.95 -22.71
C ASN A 5 11.94 22.19 -21.19
N ALA A 6 12.81 23.11 -20.76
CA ALA A 6 13.12 23.34 -19.34
C ALA A 6 11.87 23.67 -18.48
N ASN A 7 10.82 24.23 -19.09
CA ASN A 7 9.53 24.48 -18.44
C ASN A 7 8.72 23.19 -18.23
N GLU A 8 8.75 22.24 -19.16
CA GLU A 8 8.04 20.97 -19.06
C GLU A 8 8.70 20.04 -18.03
N GLN A 9 10.03 20.11 -17.89
CA GLN A 9 10.76 19.40 -16.82
C GLN A 9 10.42 19.92 -15.42
N ARG A 10 10.19 21.24 -15.24
CA ARG A 10 9.71 21.80 -13.97
C ARG A 10 8.28 21.40 -13.66
N GLU A 11 7.41 21.38 -14.67
CA GLU A 11 6.02 20.92 -14.47
C GLU A 11 5.96 19.43 -14.15
N LEU A 12 6.77 18.61 -14.82
CA LEU A 12 6.89 17.18 -14.53
C LEU A 12 7.44 16.93 -13.12
N ALA A 13 8.46 17.68 -12.69
CA ALA A 13 8.98 17.62 -11.31
C ALA A 13 7.89 17.98 -10.29
N SER A 14 7.16 19.08 -10.52
CA SER A 14 6.06 19.50 -9.64
C SER A 14 4.91 18.48 -9.59
N ARG A 15 4.64 17.79 -10.69
CA ARG A 15 3.63 16.72 -10.77
C ARG A 15 4.12 15.42 -10.13
N MET A 16 5.41 15.12 -10.23
CA MET A 16 6.04 13.95 -9.61
C MET A 16 6.08 14.10 -8.09
N GLU A 17 6.44 15.28 -7.58
CA GLU A 17 6.39 15.61 -6.15
C GLU A 17 4.96 15.53 -5.59
N LYS A 18 3.98 16.10 -6.31
CA LYS A 18 2.56 16.00 -5.92
C LYS A 18 2.04 14.56 -5.95
N LYS A 19 2.49 13.73 -6.89
CA LYS A 19 2.12 12.30 -6.93
C LYS A 19 2.81 11.51 -5.81
N GLN A 20 4.10 11.73 -5.57
CA GLN A 20 4.84 11.09 -4.47
C GLN A 20 4.21 11.41 -3.11
N MET A 21 3.92 12.69 -2.83
CA MET A 21 3.29 13.08 -1.56
C MET A 21 1.87 12.51 -1.42
N LYS A 22 1.11 12.41 -2.52
CA LYS A 22 -0.24 11.86 -2.49
C LYS A 22 -0.23 10.35 -2.21
N GLU A 23 0.67 9.59 -2.82
CA GLU A 23 0.83 8.15 -2.52
C GLU A 23 1.43 7.90 -1.12
N PHE A 24 2.34 8.77 -0.67
CA PHE A 24 2.90 8.69 0.67
C PHE A 24 1.88 9.05 1.77
N MET A 25 1.04 10.08 1.56
CA MET A 25 -0.04 10.42 2.50
C MET A 25 -1.14 9.35 2.55
N THR A 26 -1.29 8.49 1.52
CA THR A 26 -2.20 7.34 1.60
C THR A 26 -1.69 6.21 2.49
N VAL A 27 -0.37 6.04 2.65
CA VAL A 27 0.20 5.07 3.62
C VAL A 27 0.44 5.67 5.00
N GLN A 28 0.68 6.99 5.10
CA GLN A 28 0.93 7.69 6.37
C GLN A 28 -0.33 8.27 7.05
N LYS A 29 -1.53 8.01 6.54
CA LYS A 29 -2.79 8.27 7.28
C LYS A 29 -3.10 7.21 8.34
N LEU A 30 -2.11 6.41 8.74
CA LEU A 30 -2.15 5.62 9.98
C LEU A 30 -1.70 6.48 11.18
N SER A 31 -2.57 7.40 11.61
CA SER A 31 -2.56 7.93 12.98
C SER A 31 -3.97 8.47 13.32
N PRO A 32 -4.39 8.41 14.60
CA PRO A 32 -5.72 7.93 14.97
C PRO A 32 -6.82 8.97 14.76
N ILE A 33 -7.83 8.58 13.97
CA ILE A 33 -9.22 9.06 13.96
C ILE A 33 -9.40 10.57 13.70
N PRO A 34 -9.97 10.92 12.52
CA PRO A 34 -11.28 11.54 12.59
C PRO A 34 -12.28 10.70 11.77
N ILE A 35 -13.22 10.13 12.52
CA ILE A 35 -14.57 9.77 12.11
C ILE A 35 -15.19 10.90 11.26
N GLN A 36 -15.08 10.83 9.94
CA GLN A 36 -15.97 11.57 9.04
C GLN A 36 -16.06 10.91 7.65
N SER A 37 -17.24 10.34 7.42
CA SER A 37 -17.88 9.99 6.15
C SER A 37 -17.16 9.04 5.18
N SER A 38 -17.62 7.78 5.22
CA SER A 38 -17.99 6.98 4.04
C SER A 38 -16.91 6.62 3.01
N SER A 39 -15.66 6.31 3.42
CA SER A 39 -14.68 5.75 2.48
C SER A 39 -13.65 4.78 3.09
N THR A 40 -14.06 3.85 3.95
CA THR A 40 -13.25 2.63 4.17
C THR A 40 -13.93 1.36 3.65
N PRO A 41 -13.98 1.16 2.31
CA PRO A 41 -14.06 -0.19 1.74
C PRO A 41 -12.94 -0.44 0.72
N SER A 42 -11.67 -0.33 1.10
CA SER A 42 -10.60 -0.89 0.25
C SER A 42 -9.57 -1.68 1.05
N VAL A 43 -9.07 -1.19 2.18
CA VAL A 43 -8.16 -2.01 3.02
C VAL A 43 -8.88 -3.16 3.74
N TYR A 44 -10.05 -2.89 4.32
CA TYR A 44 -10.88 -3.95 4.93
C TYR A 44 -11.38 -4.95 3.89
N SER A 45 -11.67 -4.47 2.67
CA SER A 45 -12.11 -5.34 1.58
C SER A 45 -11.01 -6.31 1.15
N ASN A 46 -9.76 -5.84 1.04
CA ASN A 46 -8.64 -6.67 0.61
C ASN A 46 -8.20 -7.70 1.67
N ILE A 47 -8.20 -7.33 2.96
CA ILE A 47 -7.78 -8.26 4.02
C ILE A 47 -8.79 -9.39 4.21
N VAL A 48 -10.09 -9.04 4.17
CA VAL A 48 -11.18 -10.01 4.31
C VAL A 48 -11.20 -10.95 3.12
N GLN A 49 -11.05 -10.44 1.90
CA GLN A 49 -11.02 -11.28 0.70
C GLN A 49 -9.85 -12.27 0.74
N ARG A 50 -8.65 -11.81 1.09
CA ARG A 50 -7.46 -12.66 1.16
C ARG A 50 -7.58 -13.74 2.23
N CYS A 51 -8.01 -13.37 3.43
CA CYS A 51 -8.19 -14.34 4.51
C CYS A 51 -9.34 -15.31 4.24
N PHE A 52 -10.38 -14.89 3.50
CA PHE A 52 -11.44 -15.78 3.07
C PHE A 52 -10.92 -16.82 2.06
N GLU A 53 -10.21 -16.39 1.01
CA GLU A 53 -9.61 -17.27 0.00
C GLU A 53 -8.58 -18.25 0.57
N ASP A 54 -7.77 -17.81 1.54
CA ASP A 54 -6.70 -18.63 2.13
C ASP A 54 -7.19 -19.56 3.27
N CYS A 55 -8.20 -19.16 4.04
CA CYS A 55 -8.61 -19.86 5.26
C CYS A 55 -10.00 -20.51 5.22
N VAL A 56 -10.92 -20.07 4.38
CA VAL A 56 -12.29 -20.61 4.30
C VAL A 56 -12.36 -21.55 3.12
N SER A 57 -12.18 -22.84 3.40
CA SER A 57 -12.15 -23.90 2.38
C SER A 57 -13.29 -24.89 2.52
N ASP A 58 -13.97 -24.90 3.68
CA ASP A 58 -15.04 -25.84 3.97
C ASP A 58 -16.41 -25.16 3.91
N PHE A 59 -17.21 -25.54 2.91
CA PHE A 59 -18.56 -25.01 2.68
C PHE A 59 -19.67 -25.97 3.15
N THR A 60 -19.34 -26.98 3.95
CA THR A 60 -20.33 -27.95 4.47
C THR A 60 -21.21 -27.36 5.57
N THR A 61 -20.81 -26.24 6.19
CA THR A 61 -21.57 -25.58 7.25
C THR A 61 -21.69 -24.07 7.00
N LYS A 62 -22.76 -23.47 7.53
CA LYS A 62 -23.04 -22.03 7.41
C LYS A 62 -22.20 -21.15 8.34
N SER A 63 -21.29 -21.72 9.11
CA SER A 63 -20.53 -21.02 10.15
C SER A 63 -19.11 -21.54 10.15
N LEU A 64 -18.13 -20.64 10.36
CA LEU A 64 -16.72 -21.02 10.39
C LEU A 64 -16.47 -22.09 11.44
N ILE A 65 -15.78 -23.16 11.06
CA ILE A 65 -15.33 -24.18 12.01
C ILE A 65 -14.12 -23.66 12.82
N SER A 66 -13.85 -24.26 13.97
CA SER A 66 -12.76 -23.81 14.87
C SER A 66 -11.39 -23.72 14.17
N ARG A 67 -11.11 -24.60 13.19
CA ARG A 67 -9.88 -24.56 12.37
C ARG A 67 -9.81 -23.30 11.52
N GLU A 68 -10.89 -22.94 10.84
CA GLU A 68 -10.94 -21.76 9.97
C GLU A 68 -10.89 -20.48 10.80
N GLN A 69 -11.59 -20.42 11.94
CA GLN A 69 -11.48 -19.29 12.87
C GLN A 69 -10.04 -19.08 13.36
N GLY A 70 -9.35 -20.16 13.72
CA GLY A 70 -7.93 -20.09 14.08
C GLY A 70 -7.04 -19.60 12.93
N CYS A 71 -7.35 -19.99 11.70
CA CYS A 71 -6.63 -19.52 10.50
C CYS A 71 -6.87 -18.04 10.24
N VAL A 72 -8.14 -17.59 10.25
CA VAL A 72 -8.52 -16.18 9.97
C VAL A 72 -7.83 -15.22 10.94
N ASN A 73 -7.79 -15.55 12.24
CA ASN A 73 -7.10 -14.72 13.24
C ASN A 73 -5.59 -14.61 12.95
N ARG A 74 -4.94 -15.73 12.59
CA ARG A 74 -3.51 -15.72 12.21
C ARG A 74 -3.27 -14.99 10.89
N CYS A 75 -4.19 -15.11 9.93
CA CYS A 75 -4.12 -14.41 8.66
C CYS A 75 -4.15 -12.89 8.87
N PHE A 76 -5.08 -12.42 9.71
CA PHE A 76 -5.18 -11.00 10.08
C PHE A 76 -3.88 -10.48 10.71
N ASP A 77 -3.36 -11.16 11.72
CA ASP A 77 -2.10 -10.78 12.37
C ASP A 77 -0.92 -10.75 11.40
N LYS A 78 -0.84 -11.76 10.52
CA LYS A 78 0.23 -11.90 9.54
C LYS A 78 0.15 -10.80 8.48
N PHE A 79 -1.05 -10.42 8.05
CA PHE A 79 -1.24 -9.34 7.11
C PHE A 79 -0.83 -7.99 7.72
N MET A 80 -1.29 -7.67 8.94
CA MET A 80 -0.95 -6.39 9.58
C MET A 80 0.57 -6.23 9.79
N LYS A 81 1.23 -7.28 10.32
CA LYS A 81 2.70 -7.31 10.47
C LYS A 81 3.43 -7.30 9.13
N GLY A 82 2.86 -7.98 8.13
CA GLY A 82 3.38 -8.02 6.76
C GLY A 82 3.34 -6.66 6.09
N SER A 83 2.22 -5.94 6.20
CA SER A 83 2.05 -4.59 5.66
C SER A 83 3.03 -3.59 6.26
N GLU A 84 3.28 -3.66 7.57
CA GLU A 84 4.30 -2.83 8.22
C GLU A 84 5.70 -3.10 7.67
N ARG A 85 6.07 -4.38 7.54
CA ARG A 85 7.37 -4.78 6.99
C ARG A 85 7.54 -4.36 5.53
N ILE A 86 6.50 -4.54 4.70
CA ILE A 86 6.51 -4.10 3.30
C ILE A 86 6.69 -2.58 3.24
N ASN A 87 5.99 -1.83 4.10
CA ASN A 87 6.13 -0.37 4.14
C ASN A 87 7.56 0.07 4.52
N GLN A 88 8.19 -0.60 5.49
CA GLN A 88 9.59 -0.33 5.86
C GLN A 88 10.55 -0.59 4.69
N ARG A 89 10.42 -1.75 4.02
CA ARG A 89 11.26 -2.09 2.86
C ARG A 89 11.01 -1.16 1.67
N PHE A 90 9.77 -0.76 1.44
CA PHE A 90 9.41 0.17 0.38
C PHE A 90 10.06 1.54 0.61
N GLN A 91 10.06 2.05 1.84
CA GLN A 91 10.75 3.31 2.16
C GLN A 91 12.26 3.24 1.90
N GLU A 92 12.89 2.12 2.27
CA GLU A 92 14.32 1.88 1.98
C GLU A 92 14.61 1.84 0.47
N GLN A 93 13.79 1.13 -0.30
CA GLN A 93 13.94 1.04 -1.75
C GLN A 93 13.63 2.35 -2.45
N ASN A 94 12.62 3.11 -2.00
CA ASN A 94 12.30 4.41 -2.55
C ASN A 94 13.42 5.44 -2.28
N ALA A 95 14.06 5.38 -1.11
CA ALA A 95 15.24 6.17 -0.80
C ALA A 95 16.45 5.77 -1.66
N GLN A 96 16.68 4.46 -1.87
CA GLN A 96 17.71 3.99 -2.80
C GLN A 96 17.41 4.40 -4.25
N MET A 97 16.15 4.38 -4.68
CA MET A 97 15.75 4.79 -6.03
C MET A 97 15.90 6.30 -6.23
N MET A 98 15.68 7.12 -5.20
CA MET A 98 16.03 8.55 -5.20
C MET A 98 17.55 8.76 -5.22
N GLN A 99 18.31 7.94 -4.50
CA GLN A 99 19.77 8.02 -4.47
C GLN A 99 20.42 7.50 -5.77
N SER A 100 19.78 6.57 -6.46
CA SER A 100 20.18 6.08 -7.80
C SER A 100 19.50 6.86 -8.95
N GLY A 101 18.65 7.83 -8.65
CA GLY A 101 17.78 8.54 -9.60
C GLY A 101 17.91 10.07 -9.57
N GLY A 102 18.88 10.61 -8.84
CA GLY A 102 19.37 11.96 -9.05
C GLY A 102 20.33 11.99 -10.24
N MET A 103 19.85 12.50 -11.38
CA MET A 103 20.64 13.03 -12.50
C MET A 103 21.31 12.01 -13.44
N GLY A 104 20.50 11.37 -14.27
CA GLY A 104 20.89 11.01 -15.65
C GLY A 104 20.83 12.22 -16.59
N GLY A 105 21.40 13.35 -16.18
CA GLY A 105 21.76 14.46 -17.06
C GLY A 105 23.28 14.40 -17.25
N GLY A 106 23.74 13.82 -18.35
CA GLY A 106 25.18 13.74 -18.61
C GLY A 106 25.63 12.62 -19.52
N LYS A 107 25.06 12.52 -20.72
CA LYS A 107 25.82 12.55 -21.99
C LYS A 107 24.90 12.69 -23.18
#